data_AF-A0A935I2W3-F1
#
_entry.id   AF-A0A935I2W3-F1
#
_cell.length_a   1.000
_cell.length_b   1.000
_cell.length_c   1.000
_cell.angle_alpha   90.00
_cell.angle_beta   90.00
_cell.angle_gamma   90.00
#
_symmetry.space_group_name_H-M   'P 1'
#
loop_
_entity.id
_entity.type
_entity.pdbx_description
1 polymer ?
#
loop_
_entity_poly.entity_id
_entity_poly.type
_entity_poly.pdbx_seq_one_letter_code
_entity_poly.pdbx_strand_id
1 'polypeptide(L)'
;MREKVAKRSYGEFTLSERSQIVGEYLAGGIDKRTLWEKHSGHAVEHGQIIRMLREFGHVGSQINMTSTAAESREAGGLSMESSQELSSGASFELETLRKRVAELEKRLQEAEYKATAYSTMVDIAEKELKVTIRKKFDTKPSQR
;
A
#
# COMPACT_ATOMS: atom_id res chain seq x y z
N MET A 1 11.93 -29.43 18.85
CA MET A 1 11.57 -28.60 20.02
C MET A 1 11.16 -27.24 19.48
N ARG A 2 9.97 -26.70 19.82
CA ARG A 2 9.61 -25.33 19.43
C ARG A 2 10.21 -24.39 20.48
N GLU A 3 11.09 -23.50 20.04
CA GLU A 3 11.70 -22.49 20.90
C GLU A 3 10.59 -21.61 21.47
N LYS A 4 10.56 -21.45 22.80
CA LYS A 4 9.52 -20.68 23.47
C LYS A 4 9.80 -19.20 23.24
N VAL A 5 9.12 -18.61 22.27
CA VAL A 5 9.15 -17.16 22.03
C VAL A 5 8.60 -16.45 23.27
N ALA A 6 9.31 -15.42 23.74
CA ALA A 6 8.84 -14.60 24.85
C ALA A 6 7.51 -13.94 24.50
N LYS A 7 6.59 -13.89 25.45
CA LYS A 7 5.28 -13.25 25.26
C LYS A 7 5.47 -11.75 25.13
N ARG A 8 5.24 -11.19 23.93
CA ARG A 8 5.40 -9.76 23.64
C ARG A 8 4.05 -9.08 23.41
N SER A 9 3.86 -7.91 24.01
CA SER A 9 2.67 -7.08 23.80
C SER A 9 2.77 -6.26 22.51
N TYR A 10 1.63 -5.79 21.99
CA TYR A 10 1.57 -4.96 20.78
C TYR A 10 2.50 -3.75 20.81
N GLY A 11 2.62 -3.08 21.96
CA GLY A 11 3.46 -1.89 22.12
C GLY A 11 4.96 -2.16 22.09
N GLU A 12 5.37 -3.43 22.19
CA GLU A 12 6.79 -3.82 22.15
C GLU A 12 7.28 -4.04 20.72
N PHE A 13 6.39 -4.08 19.73
CA PHE A 13 6.77 -4.21 18.34
C PHE A 13 7.14 -2.87 17.74
N THR A 14 8.34 -2.80 17.16
CA THR A 14 8.79 -1.66 16.37
C THR A 14 7.94 -1.53 15.09
N LEU A 15 7.93 -0.34 14.49
CA LEU A 15 7.22 -0.12 13.22
C LEU A 15 7.70 -1.09 12.12
N SER A 16 9.01 -1.40 12.09
CA SER A 16 9.59 -2.34 11.13
C SER A 16 9.09 -3.77 11.33
N GLU A 17 9.06 -4.26 12.58
CA GLU A 17 8.52 -5.59 12.90
C GLU A 17 7.03 -5.68 12.53
N ARG A 18 6.25 -4.62 12.81
CA ARG A 18 4.83 -4.57 12.44
C ARG A 18 4.63 -4.63 10.92
N SER A 19 5.47 -3.94 10.14
CA SER A 19 5.45 -4.00 8.68
C SER A 19 5.80 -5.40 8.16
N GLN A 20 6.78 -6.06 8.78
CA GLN A 20 7.13 -7.44 8.43
C GLN A 20 5.98 -8.42 8.69
N ILE A 21 5.32 -8.31 9.85
CA ILE A 21 4.14 -9.13 10.18
C ILE A 21 3.03 -8.92 9.15
N VAL A 22 2.77 -7.68 8.76
CA VAL A 22 1.76 -7.37 7.73
C VAL A 22 2.17 -7.91 6.36
N GLY A 23 3.45 -7.83 5.98
CA GLY A 23 3.96 -8.42 4.74
C GLY A 23 3.79 -9.94 4.70
N GLU A 24 4.10 -10.64 5.79
CA GLU A 24 3.88 -12.08 5.93
C GLU A 24 2.38 -12.43 5.84
N TYR A 25 1.50 -11.60 6.42
CA TYR A 25 0.05 -11.79 6.32
C TYR A 25 -0.46 -11.61 4.88
N LEU A 26 0.02 -10.60 4.17
CA LEU A 26 -0.40 -10.29 2.79
C LEU A 26 0.18 -11.25 1.74
N ALA A 27 1.34 -11.86 2.00
CA ALA A 27 1.90 -12.92 1.17
C ALA A 27 0.99 -14.17 1.11
N GLY A 28 0.07 -14.30 2.07
CA GLY A 28 -0.92 -15.38 2.13
C GLY A 28 -0.36 -16.70 2.67
N GLY A 29 -1.26 -17.65 2.94
CA GLY A 29 -0.90 -19.03 3.33
C GLY A 29 -0.66 -19.27 4.82
N ILE A 30 -0.85 -18.26 5.68
CA ILE A 30 -0.71 -18.39 7.13
C ILE A 30 -1.93 -17.79 7.82
N ASP A 31 -2.57 -18.56 8.70
CA ASP A 31 -3.65 -18.07 9.54
C ASP A 31 -3.18 -16.95 10.47
N LYS A 32 -4.04 -15.95 10.70
CA LYS A 32 -3.74 -14.82 11.60
C LYS A 32 -3.27 -15.28 12.99
N ARG A 33 -3.81 -16.40 13.50
CA ARG A 33 -3.48 -16.94 14.82
C ARG A 33 -2.07 -17.53 14.84
N THR A 34 -1.71 -18.32 13.83
CA THR A 34 -0.39 -18.94 13.75
C THR A 34 0.69 -17.89 13.48
N LEU A 35 0.37 -16.87 12.68
CA LEU A 35 1.23 -15.71 12.46
C LEU A 35 1.45 -14.92 13.77
N TRP A 36 0.37 -14.65 14.51
CA TRP A 36 0.47 -13.93 15.78
C TRP A 36 1.23 -14.74 16.84
N GLU A 37 1.01 -16.06 16.92
CA GLU A 37 1.73 -16.94 17.85
C GLU A 37 3.23 -16.98 17.54
N LYS A 38 3.62 -17.01 16.26
CA LYS A 38 5.02 -16.98 15.82
C LYS A 38 5.75 -15.71 16.29
N HIS A 39 5.09 -14.55 16.18
CA HIS A 39 5.74 -13.25 16.46
C HIS A 39 5.57 -12.77 17.91
N SER A 40 4.46 -13.09 18.57
CA SER A 40 4.15 -12.61 19.92
C SER A 40 4.19 -13.68 21.01
N GLY A 41 4.22 -14.97 20.65
CA GLY A 41 4.12 -16.08 21.62
C GLY A 41 2.72 -16.26 22.23
N HIS A 42 1.71 -15.50 21.80
CA HIS A 42 0.33 -15.62 22.26
C HIS A 42 -0.53 -16.47 21.31
N ALA A 43 -1.24 -17.46 21.85
CA ALA A 43 -2.13 -18.34 21.08
C ALA A 43 -3.40 -17.64 20.55
N VAL A 44 -3.79 -16.49 21.15
CA VAL A 44 -5.01 -15.76 20.78
C VAL A 44 -4.67 -14.37 20.27
N GLU A 45 -5.11 -14.08 19.05
CA GLU A 45 -4.96 -12.79 18.38
C GLU A 45 -6.18 -11.90 18.67
N HIS A 46 -5.94 -10.72 19.25
CA HIS A 46 -6.97 -9.76 19.66
C HIS A 46 -7.09 -8.59 18.67
N GLY A 47 -7.19 -8.88 17.36
CA GLY A 47 -7.30 -7.84 16.32
C GLY A 47 -6.04 -6.98 16.13
N GLN A 48 -4.89 -7.43 16.60
CA GLN A 48 -3.61 -6.73 16.50
C GLN A 48 -3.11 -6.67 15.05
N ILE A 49 -3.27 -7.75 14.29
CA ILE A 49 -2.86 -7.77 12.87
C ILE A 49 -3.76 -6.82 12.06
N ILE A 50 -5.06 -6.81 12.38
CA ILE A 50 -6.03 -5.89 11.77
C ILE A 50 -5.67 -4.42 12.10
N ARG A 51 -5.25 -4.15 13.34
CA ARG A 51 -4.76 -2.84 13.73
C ARG A 51 -3.53 -2.43 12.89
N MET A 52 -2.56 -3.31 12.72
CA MET A 52 -1.38 -3.04 11.87
C MET A 52 -1.79 -2.81 10.41
N LEU A 53 -2.68 -3.62 9.85
CA LEU A 53 -3.19 -3.46 8.49
C LEU A 53 -3.79 -2.06 8.26
N ARG A 54 -4.53 -1.53 9.24
CA ARG A 54 -5.06 -0.17 9.18
C ARG A 54 -3.97 0.89 9.25
N GLU A 55 -2.96 0.71 10.11
CA GLU A 55 -1.82 1.64 10.23
C GLU A 55 -1.01 1.74 8.93
N PHE A 56 -0.85 0.64 8.19
CA PHE A 56 -0.14 0.62 6.91
C PHE A 56 -1.03 0.93 5.69
N GLY A 57 -2.27 1.36 5.91
CA GLY A 57 -3.14 1.83 4.82
C GLY A 57 -3.81 0.71 4.01
N HIS A 58 -3.83 -0.53 4.50
CA HIS A 58 -4.57 -1.64 3.90
C HIS A 58 -6.08 -1.58 4.23
N VAL A 59 -6.64 -0.37 4.24
CA VAL A 59 -8.05 -0.12 4.60
C VAL A 59 -8.91 -0.24 3.35
N GLY A 60 -9.59 -1.37 3.20
CA GLY A 60 -10.74 -1.52 2.32
C GLY A 60 -10.57 -2.52 1.16
N SER A 61 -11.56 -3.40 1.07
CA SER A 61 -11.90 -4.31 -0.04
C SER A 61 -11.41 -5.78 0.01
N GLN A 62 -10.31 -6.13 0.69
CA GLN A 62 -9.79 -7.52 0.63
C GLN A 62 -9.75 -8.26 1.99
N ILE A 63 -10.18 -7.63 3.09
CA ILE A 63 -10.18 -8.28 4.41
C ILE A 63 -11.59 -8.77 4.70
N ASN A 64 -11.88 -10.02 4.33
CA ASN A 64 -13.08 -10.72 4.76
C ASN A 64 -13.10 -10.78 6.30
N MET A 65 -13.83 -9.85 6.91
CA MET A 65 -14.12 -9.86 8.34
C MET A 65 -15.10 -11.00 8.61
N THR A 66 -14.60 -12.17 9.01
CA THR A 66 -15.44 -13.14 9.70
C THR A 66 -15.71 -12.59 11.10
N SER A 67 -16.79 -11.81 11.22
CA SER A 67 -17.34 -11.43 12.51
C SER A 67 -17.84 -12.70 13.20
N THR A 68 -17.02 -13.30 14.05
CA THR A 68 -17.52 -14.23 15.07
C THR A 68 -18.14 -13.39 16.18
N ALA A 69 -19.34 -12.88 15.89
CA ALA A 69 -20.31 -12.51 16.90
C ALA A 69 -21.35 -13.64 16.92
N ALA A 70 -21.02 -14.72 17.63
CA ALA A 70 -22.05 -15.51 18.27
C ALA A 70 -22.61 -14.62 19.40
N GLU A 71 -23.92 -14.49 19.65
CA GLU A 71 -24.93 -15.54 19.68
C GLU A 71 -26.34 -14.95 19.44
N SER A 72 -27.25 -15.86 19.06
CA SER A 72 -28.72 -15.77 19.04
C SER A 72 -29.41 -15.46 17.69
N ARG A 73 -29.77 -16.54 16.97
CA ARG A 73 -31.15 -16.92 16.57
C ARG A 73 -31.16 -17.86 15.34
N GLU A 74 -31.30 -19.14 15.66
CA GLU A 74 -32.22 -20.14 15.08
C GLU A 74 -32.56 -20.07 13.58
N ALA A 75 -32.32 -21.22 12.92
CA ALA A 75 -32.98 -21.75 11.72
C ALA A 75 -32.73 -21.05 10.37
N GLY A 76 -31.90 -21.70 9.55
CA GLY A 76 -31.82 -21.43 8.11
C GLY A 76 -30.54 -22.01 7.50
N GLY A 77 -30.47 -23.33 7.35
CA GLY A 77 -29.39 -23.96 6.61
C GLY A 77 -29.40 -23.49 5.15
N LEU A 78 -28.40 -22.71 4.74
CA LEU A 78 -28.12 -22.44 3.34
C LEU A 78 -26.90 -23.26 2.92
N SER A 79 -27.19 -24.15 1.97
CA SER A 79 -26.26 -25.00 1.24
C SER A 79 -25.10 -24.17 0.67
N MET A 80 -23.90 -24.69 0.87
CA MET A 80 -22.66 -24.24 0.24
C MET A 80 -22.70 -24.61 -1.25
N GLU A 81 -23.29 -23.75 -2.08
CA GLU A 81 -23.15 -23.84 -3.53
C GLU A 81 -21.92 -23.03 -3.98
N SER A 82 -20.92 -23.78 -4.42
CA SER A 82 -19.84 -23.45 -5.34
C SER A 82 -19.17 -22.07 -5.27
N SER A 83 -17.97 -22.08 -4.68
CA SER A 83 -16.94 -21.06 -4.90
C SER A 83 -16.42 -21.14 -6.35
N GLN A 84 -17.02 -20.41 -7.29
CA GLN A 84 -16.44 -20.30 -8.64
C GLN A 84 -16.59 -18.94 -9.35
N GLU A 85 -17.20 -17.94 -8.72
CA GLU A 85 -17.51 -16.64 -9.37
C GLU A 85 -16.64 -15.46 -8.89
N LEU A 86 -15.72 -15.64 -7.92
CA LEU A 86 -14.90 -14.54 -7.36
C LEU A 86 -13.53 -14.36 -8.04
N SER A 87 -13.14 -15.26 -8.95
CA SER A 87 -11.85 -15.21 -9.63
C SER A 87 -11.83 -14.28 -10.85
N SER A 88 -12.98 -14.01 -11.47
CA SER A 88 -13.07 -13.21 -12.71
C SER A 88 -13.03 -11.70 -12.43
N GLY A 89 -13.68 -11.24 -11.36
CA GLY A 89 -13.70 -9.83 -10.95
C GLY A 89 -12.31 -9.30 -10.55
N ALA A 90 -11.55 -10.08 -9.79
CA ALA A 90 -10.18 -9.72 -9.39
C ALA A 90 -9.23 -9.57 -10.58
N SER A 91 -9.39 -10.39 -11.63
CA SER A 91 -8.59 -10.28 -12.85
C SER A 91 -8.93 -9.04 -13.66
N PHE A 92 -10.22 -8.65 -13.72
CA PHE A 92 -10.63 -7.42 -14.40
C PHE A 92 -10.14 -6.17 -13.67
N GLU A 93 -10.27 -6.14 -12.34
CA GLU A 93 -9.74 -5.05 -11.52
C GLU A 93 -8.23 -4.90 -11.70
N LEU A 94 -7.47 -6.00 -11.67
CA LEU A 94 -6.02 -5.98 -11.94
C LEU A 94 -5.69 -5.38 -13.30
N GLU A 95 -6.43 -5.77 -14.34
CA GLU A 95 -6.22 -5.27 -15.70
C GLU A 95 -6.56 -3.77 -15.82
N THR A 96 -7.64 -3.31 -15.19
CA THR A 96 -7.97 -1.88 -15.15
C THR A 96 -6.91 -1.07 -14.40
N LEU A 97 -6.37 -1.63 -13.31
CA LEU A 97 -5.32 -1.00 -12.52
C LEU A 97 -4.02 -0.88 -13.31
N ARG A 98 -3.62 -1.95 -14.03
CA ARG A 98 -2.46 -1.96 -14.93
C ARG A 98 -2.59 -0.92 -16.03
N LYS A 99 -3.76 -0.80 -16.67
CA LYS A 99 -4.03 0.22 -17.69
C LYS A 99 -3.86 1.63 -17.13
N ARG A 100 -4.39 1.89 -15.93
CA ARG A 100 -4.25 3.19 -15.26
C ARG A 100 -2.78 3.49 -14.94
N VAL A 101 -2.00 2.51 -14.48
CA VAL A 101 -0.57 2.67 -14.22
C VAL A 101 0.17 3.02 -15.52
N ALA A 102 -0.07 2.28 -16.60
CA ALA A 102 0.56 2.54 -17.90
C ALA A 102 0.20 3.95 -18.45
N GLU A 103 -1.03 4.38 -18.27
CA GLU A 103 -1.46 5.73 -18.66
C GLU A 103 -0.75 6.81 -17.83
N LEU A 104 -0.63 6.61 -16.51
CA LEU A 104 0.07 7.53 -15.62
C LEU A 104 1.56 7.62 -15.96
N GLU A 105 2.22 6.49 -16.22
CA GLU A 105 3.61 6.45 -16.66
C GLU A 105 3.83 7.20 -17.97
N LYS A 106 2.93 7.02 -18.95
CA LYS A 106 2.98 7.76 -20.22
C LYS A 106 2.86 9.27 -19.99
N ARG A 107 1.90 9.71 -19.17
CA ARG A 107 1.72 11.14 -18.83
C ARG A 107 2.95 11.72 -18.15
N LEU A 108 3.62 10.93 -17.30
CA LEU A 108 4.85 11.32 -16.63
C LEU A 108 5.98 11.51 -17.66
N GLN A 109 6.20 10.55 -18.55
CA GLN A 109 7.20 10.66 -19.62
C GLN A 109 6.95 11.87 -20.53
N GLU A 110 5.70 12.11 -20.91
CA GLU A 110 5.34 13.29 -21.71
C GLU A 110 5.64 14.61 -20.97
N ALA A 111 5.41 14.66 -19.66
CA ALA A 111 5.71 15.84 -18.85
C ALA A 111 7.22 16.09 -18.75
N GLU A 112 8.02 15.04 -18.55
CA GLU A 112 9.49 15.13 -18.52
C GLU A 112 10.07 15.57 -19.88
N TYR A 113 9.56 15.01 -20.97
CA TYR A 113 9.95 15.41 -22.32
C TYR A 113 9.61 16.88 -22.58
N LYS A 114 8.39 17.32 -22.22
CA LYS A 114 7.98 18.73 -22.34
C LYS A 114 8.87 19.65 -21.51
N ALA A 115 9.17 19.29 -20.25
CA ALA A 115 10.04 20.08 -19.39
C ALA A 115 11.44 20.24 -20.00
N THR A 116 12.01 19.16 -20.54
CA THR A 116 13.31 19.18 -21.21
C THR A 116 13.25 20.05 -22.47
N ALA A 117 12.24 19.86 -23.32
CA ALA A 117 12.07 20.63 -24.54
C ALA A 117 11.91 22.14 -24.25
N TYR A 118 11.07 22.53 -23.29
CA TYR A 118 10.92 23.92 -22.90
C TYR A 118 12.21 24.51 -22.32
N SER A 119 12.94 23.73 -21.51
CA SER A 119 14.25 24.14 -21.00
C SER A 119 15.22 24.46 -22.15
N THR A 120 15.35 23.54 -23.12
CA THR A 120 16.21 23.73 -24.28
C THR A 120 15.77 24.89 -25.19
N MET A 121 14.46 25.10 -25.34
CA MET A 121 13.91 26.22 -26.10
C MET A 121 14.30 27.56 -25.47
N VAL A 122 14.27 27.65 -24.14
CA VAL A 122 14.76 28.83 -23.42
C VAL A 122 16.25 29.04 -23.66
N ASP A 123 17.07 27.97 -23.58
CA ASP A 123 18.52 28.08 -23.82
C ASP A 123 18.84 28.58 -25.23
N ILE A 124 18.12 28.08 -26.25
CA ILE A 124 18.25 28.55 -27.64
C ILE A 124 17.84 30.02 -27.75
N ALA A 125 16.70 30.40 -27.19
CA ALA A 125 16.20 31.78 -27.24
C ALA A 125 17.16 32.77 -26.57
N GLU A 126 17.72 32.43 -25.41
CA GLU A 126 18.71 33.28 -24.73
C GLU A 126 19.97 33.47 -25.59
N LYS A 127 20.42 32.40 -26.26
CA LYS A 127 21.61 32.41 -27.11
C LYS A 127 21.40 33.24 -28.39
N GLU A 128 20.28 33.08 -29.07
CA GLU A 128 20.02 33.72 -30.36
C GLU A 128 19.55 35.17 -30.21
N LEU A 129 18.65 35.43 -29.27
CA LEU A 129 18.06 36.77 -29.07
C LEU A 129 18.86 37.64 -28.10
N LYS A 130 19.86 37.07 -27.41
CA LYS A 130 20.70 37.76 -26.40
C LYS A 130 19.90 38.40 -25.27
N VAL A 131 18.73 37.84 -24.96
CA VAL A 131 17.87 38.23 -23.83
C VAL A 131 18.04 37.23 -22.70
N THR A 132 18.18 37.70 -21.45
CA THR A 132 18.21 36.81 -20.28
C THR A 132 16.79 36.53 -19.81
N ILE A 133 16.34 35.29 -19.92
CA ILE A 133 14.99 34.83 -19.53
C ILE A 133 15.04 34.17 -18.15
N ARG A 134 16.07 33.37 -17.87
CA ARG A 134 16.27 32.72 -16.58
C ARG A 134 16.80 33.69 -15.53
N LYS A 135 16.43 33.45 -14.28
CA LYS A 135 16.89 34.23 -13.13
C LYS A 135 18.41 34.07 -12.95
N LYS A 136 19.12 35.18 -12.76
CA LYS A 136 20.56 35.16 -12.45
C LYS A 136 20.79 34.67 -11.01
N PHE A 137 21.64 33.66 -10.85
CA PHE A 137 21.94 33.05 -9.56
C PHE A 137 22.58 34.03 -8.57
N ASP A 138 23.40 34.98 -9.06
CA ASP A 138 24.21 35.88 -8.21
C ASP A 138 23.50 37.18 -7.80
N THR A 139 22.17 37.25 -7.87
CA THR A 139 21.44 38.47 -7.49
C THR A 139 21.30 38.58 -5.97
N LYS A 140 22.05 39.50 -5.36
CA LYS A 140 21.92 39.83 -3.93
C LYS A 140 20.46 40.20 -3.63
N PRO A 141 19.80 39.58 -2.63
CA PRO A 141 18.44 39.95 -2.26
C PRO A 141 18.43 41.40 -1.76
N SER A 142 17.45 42.20 -2.21
CA SER A 142 17.28 43.55 -1.68
C SER A 142 16.93 43.45 -0.21
N GLN A 143 17.76 44.01 0.67
CA GLN A 143 17.37 44.15 2.07
C GLN A 143 16.25 45.19 2.16
N ARG A 144 15.20 44.84 2.90
CA ARG A 144 14.00 45.66 3.09
C ARG A 144 14.04 46.32 4.45
#